data_AF-A0A5C7TQS1-F1
#
_entry.id   AF-A0A5C7TQS1-F1
#
_cell.length_a   1.000
_cell.length_b   1.000
_cell.length_c   1.000
_cell.angle_alpha   90.00
_cell.angle_beta   90.00
_cell.angle_gamma   90.00
#
_symmetry.space_group_name_H-M   'P 1'
#
loop_
_entity.id
_entity.type
_entity.pdbx_description
1 polymer ?
#
loop_
_entity_poly.entity_id
_entity_poly.type
_entity_poly.pdbx_seq_one_letter_code
_entity_poly.pdbx_strand_id
1 'polypeptide(L)' 'MIRHLIRKAHESGMQLVAEGIESVGQVLLLLDLQCDRIQGYVCSKALNS' A
#
# COMPACT_ATOMS: atom_id res chain seq x y z
N MET A 1 11.29 -6.75 5.25
CA MET A 1 10.59 -5.87 6.21
C MET A 1 9.12 -5.68 5.85
N ILE A 2 8.76 -5.08 4.71
CA ILE A 2 7.36 -4.75 4.33
C ILE A 2 6.40 -5.95 4.42
N ARG A 3 6.76 -7.10 3.83
CA ARG A 3 5.97 -8.35 3.93
C ARG A 3 5.63 -8.76 5.37
N HIS A 4 6.56 -8.53 6.31
CA HIS A 4 6.34 -8.88 7.72
C HIS A 4 5.34 -7.94 8.39
N LEU A 5 5.39 -6.63 8.06
CA LEU A 5 4.44 -5.65 8.59
C LEU A 5 3.03 -5.92 8.09
N ILE A 6 2.87 -6.21 6.79
CA ILE A 6 1.57 -6.56 6.20
C ILE A 6 1.00 -7.79 6.91
N ARG A 7 1.78 -8.87 7.01
CA ARG A 7 1.36 -10.08 7.71
C ARG A 7 0.98 -9.81 9.17
N LYS A 8 1.75 -8.97 9.87
CA LYS A 8 1.46 -8.61 11.26
C LYS A 8 0.17 -7.82 11.41
N ALA A 9 -0.08 -6.86 10.52
CA ALA A 9 -1.34 -6.12 10.49
C ALA A 9 -2.53 -7.07 10.28
N HIS A 10 -2.42 -7.99 9.33
CA HIS A 10 -3.46 -9.00 9.07
C HIS A 10 -3.67 -9.96 10.24
N GLU A 11 -2.59 -10.44 10.89
CA GLU A 11 -2.67 -11.27 12.10
C GLU A 11 -3.40 -10.54 13.24
N SER A 12 -3.29 -9.22 13.31
CA SER A 12 -3.99 -8.37 14.28
C SER A 12 -5.37 -7.90 13.82
N GLY A 13 -5.86 -8.36 12.67
CA GLY A 13 -7.16 -7.94 12.12
C GLY A 13 -7.19 -6.47 11.67
N MET A 14 -6.03 -5.85 11.47
CA MET A 14 -5.88 -4.48 11.02
C MET A 14 -5.79 -4.40 9.49
N GLN A 15 -6.27 -3.29 8.92
CA GLN A 15 -6.02 -2.91 7.53
C GLN A 15 -4.85 -1.93 7.46
N LEU A 16 -4.06 -2.01 6.38
CA LEU A 16 -2.91 -1.14 6.15
C LEU A 16 -3.04 -0.37 4.83
N VAL A 17 -2.55 0.87 4.83
CA VAL A 17 -2.37 1.68 3.62
C VAL A 17 -0.87 1.87 3.40
N ALA A 18 -0.38 1.52 2.21
CA ALA A 18 0.98 1.89 1.80
C ALA A 18 0.95 3.25 1.09
N GLU A 19 1.62 4.24 1.67
CA GLU A 19 1.65 5.63 1.18
C GLU A 19 2.94 5.94 0.39
N GLY A 20 2.90 6.99 -0.43
CA GLY A 20 4.05 7.44 -1.21
C GLY A 20 4.35 6.59 -2.45
N ILE A 21 3.34 5.94 -3.04
CA ILE A 21 3.53 5.10 -4.23
C ILE A 21 3.56 5.95 -5.50
N GLU A 22 4.63 5.84 -6.29
CA GLU A 22 4.89 6.71 -7.44
C GLU A 22 4.90 5.96 -8.78
N SER A 23 4.95 4.62 -8.77
CA SER A 23 5.09 3.81 -9.98
C SER A 23 4.24 2.55 -9.99
N VAL A 24 3.86 2.08 -11.18
CA VAL A 24 3.11 0.84 -11.38
C VAL A 24 3.88 -0.38 -10.86
N GLY A 25 5.22 -0.37 -10.96
CA GLY A 25 6.05 -1.45 -10.41
C GLY A 25 5.90 -1.63 -8.89
N GLN A 26 5.81 -0.53 -8.14
CA GLN A 26 5.52 -0.58 -6.70
C GLN A 26 4.11 -1.10 -6.41
N VAL A 27 3.13 -0.75 -7.25
CA VAL A 27 1.75 -1.28 -7.15
C VAL A 27 1.75 -2.79 -7.31
N LEU A 28 2.39 -3.31 -8.37
CA LEU A 28 2.47 -4.74 -8.63
C LEU A 28 3.16 -5.50 -7.49
N LEU A 29 4.24 -4.95 -6.95
CA LEU A 29 4.90 -5.51 -5.76
C LEU A 29 3.94 -5.54 -4.56
N LEU A 30 3.26 -4.44 -4.25
CA LEU A 30 2.35 -4.37 -3.10
C LEU A 30 1.12 -5.28 -3.27
N LEU A 31 0.65 -5.49 -4.50
CA LEU A 31 -0.38 -6.46 -4.83
C LEU A 31 0.09 -7.91 -4.56
N ASP A 32 1.31 -8.28 -4.98
CA ASP A 32 1.90 -9.60 -4.67
C ASP A 32 2.10 -9.80 -3.16
N LEU A 33 2.43 -8.72 -2.45
CA LEU A 33 2.52 -8.73 -0.99
C LEU A 33 1.15 -8.71 -0.28
N GLN A 34 0.05 -8.66 -1.03
CA GLN A 34 -1.32 -8.58 -0.52
C GLN A 34 -1.57 -7.37 0.40
N CYS A 35 -1.00 -6.20 0.07
CA CYS A 35 -1.32 -4.96 0.77
C CYS A 35 -2.79 -4.54 0.50
N ASP A 36 -3.49 -4.04 1.52
CA ASP A 36 -4.94 -3.80 1.41
C ASP A 36 -5.28 -2.56 0.56
N ARG A 37 -4.52 -1.48 0.73
CA ARG A 37 -4.74 -0.20 0.07
C ARG A 37 -3.42 0.51 -0.22
N ILE A 38 -3.43 1.34 -1.25
CA ILE A 38 -2.30 2.19 -1.61
C ILE A 38 -2.73 3.65 -1.74
N GLN A 39 -1.80 4.56 -1.47
CA GLN A 39 -1.93 5.98 -1.74
C GLN A 39 -0.64 6.52 -2.33
N GLY A 40 -0.73 7.35 -3.36
CA GLY A 40 0.41 8.05 -3.92
C GLY A 40 0.12 8.59 -5.32
N TYR A 41 1.12 9.24 -5.90
CA TYR A 41 1.02 9.87 -7.23
C TYR A 41 0.69 8.90 -8.36
N VAL A 42 0.98 7.61 -8.19
CA VAL A 42 0.55 6.58 -9.15
C VAL A 42 -0.98 6.50 -9.27
N CYS A 43 -1.71 6.83 -8.19
CA CYS A 43 -3.17 6.86 -8.17
C CYS A 43 -3.67 8.26 -8.56
N SER A 44 -3.22 9.29 -7.83
CA SER A 44 -3.56 10.69 -8.07
C SER A 44 -2.61 11.59 -7.30
N LYS A 45 -2.42 12.83 -7.80
CA LYS A 45 -1.94 13.93 -6.95
C LYS A 45 -3.01 14.30 -5.90
N ALA A 46 -2.62 15.05 -4.88
CA ALA A 46 -3.57 15.62 -3.94
C ALA A 46 -4.62 16.46 -4.68
N LEU A 47 -5.89 16.25 -4.34
CA LEU A 47 -7.03 16.95 -4.91
C LEU A 47 -7.46 18.08 -3.95
N ASN A 48 -7.94 19.18 -4.50
CA ASN A 48 -8.47 20.28 -3.69
C ASN A 48 -9.86 19.91 -3.15
N SER A 49 -10.12 20.31 -1.91
CA SER A 49 -11.37 20.12 -1.16
C SER A 49 -12.43 21.16 -1.50
#